data_AF-A0A5K1CQZ5-F1
#
_entry.id   AF-A0A5K1CQZ5-F1
#
_cell.length_a   1.000
_cell.length_b   1.000
_cell.length_c   1.000
_cell.angle_alpha   90.00
_cell.angle_beta   90.00
_cell.angle_gamma   90.00
#
_symmetry.space_group_name_H-M   'P 1'
#
loop_
_entity.id
_entity.type
_entity.pdbx_description
1 polymer ?
#
loop_
_entity_poly.entity_id
_entity_poly.type
_entity_poly.pdbx_seq_one_letter_code
_entity_poly.pdbx_strand_id
1 'polypeptide(L)' 'VFVDEDDVGTYTIKAVDDPRTLNKTLYIRPPENVMSQMELVKKWEKLIGKQLEKISISEEEFLASKK' A
#
# COMPACT_ATOMS: atom_id res chain seq x y z
N VAL A 1 -1.68 -0.67 2.63
CA VAL A 1 -2.70 -0.59 1.56
C VAL A 1 -1.99 -0.14 0.32
N PHE A 2 -2.08 -0.91 -0.76
CA PHE A 2 -1.43 -0.59 -2.02
C PHE A 2 -2.48 -0.14 -3.03
N VAL A 3 -2.21 0.95 -3.74
CA VAL A 3 -3.11 1.49 -4.76
C VAL A 3 -2.25 1.80 -5.97
N ASP A 4 -2.72 1.40 -7.14
CA ASP A 4 -2.08 1.72 -8.41
C ASP A 4 -2.26 3.21 -8.75
N GLU A 5 -1.30 3.82 -9.44
CA GLU A 5 -1.30 5.26 -9.73
C GLU A 5 -2.50 5.66 -10.63
N ASP A 6 -2.89 4.80 -11.58
CA ASP A 6 -4.04 5.06 -12.45
C ASP A 6 -5.36 4.98 -11.67
N ASP A 7 -5.44 4.07 -10.69
CA ASP A 7 -6.57 4.00 -9.76
C ASP A 7 -6.63 5.24 -8.87
N VAL A 8 -5.50 5.75 -8.36
CA VAL A 8 -5.46 7.01 -7.60
C VAL A 8 -6.02 8.15 -8.43
N GLY A 9 -5.58 8.29 -9.68
CA GLY A 9 -6.10 9.30 -10.61
C GLY A 9 -7.61 9.14 -10.85
N THR A 10 -8.04 7.92 -11.13
CA THR A 10 -9.45 7.58 -11.38
C THR A 10 -10.35 7.96 -10.20
N TYR A 11 -9.98 7.57 -8.98
CA TYR A 11 -10.78 7.89 -7.79
C TYR A 11 -10.71 9.37 -7.41
N THR A 12 -9.61 10.06 -7.73
CA THR A 12 -9.49 11.52 -7.56
C THR A 12 -10.49 12.26 -8.45
N ILE A 13 -10.54 11.92 -9.74
CA ILE A 13 -11.49 12.54 -10.68
C ILE A 13 -12.94 12.19 -10.32
N LYS A 14 -13.21 10.96 -9.89
CA LYS A 14 -14.57 10.60 -9.41
C LYS A 14 -14.99 11.38 -8.17
N ALA A 15 -14.04 11.80 -7.32
CA ALA A 15 -14.32 12.49 -6.08
C ALA A 15 -14.53 14.01 -6.26
N VAL A 16 -14.12 14.62 -7.37
CA VAL A 16 -14.09 16.10 -7.50
C VAL A 16 -15.49 16.72 -7.51
N ASP A 17 -16.45 16.09 -8.17
CA ASP A 17 -17.82 16.59 -8.36
C ASP A 17 -18.86 15.84 -7.52
N ASP A 18 -18.43 14.89 -6.67
CA ASP A 18 -19.33 14.12 -5.84
C ASP A 18 -19.70 14.91 -4.57
N PRO A 19 -20.97 15.28 -4.35
CA PRO A 19 -21.36 16.04 -3.15
C PRO A 19 -21.05 15.30 -1.83
N ARG A 20 -20.85 13.98 -1.85
CA ARG A 20 -20.50 13.17 -0.68
C ARG A 20 -19.07 13.43 -0.19
N THR A 21 -18.19 13.97 -1.04
CA THR A 21 -16.77 14.22 -0.72
C THR A 21 -16.49 15.68 -0.37
N LEU A 22 -17.47 16.58 -0.50
CA LEU A 22 -17.33 18.00 -0.18
C LEU A 22 -16.89 18.20 1.29
N ASN A 23 -15.75 18.85 1.49
CA ASN A 23 -15.13 19.08 2.81
C ASN A 23 -14.88 17.77 3.60
N LYS A 24 -14.51 16.68 2.90
CA LYS A 24 -14.17 15.39 3.50
C LYS A 24 -12.79 14.90 3.05
N THR A 25 -12.19 14.05 3.89
CA THR A 25 -11.02 13.25 3.53
C THR A 25 -11.48 11.90 3.00
N LEU A 26 -11.19 11.60 1.73
CA LEU A 26 -11.47 10.31 1.13
C LEU A 26 -10.28 9.35 1.35
N TYR A 27 -10.53 8.21 1.99
CA TYR A 27 -9.54 7.14 2.14
C TYR A 27 -9.76 6.06 1.07
N ILE A 28 -8.80 5.88 0.16
CA ILE A 28 -8.84 4.83 -0.85
C ILE A 28 -8.26 3.55 -0.22
N ARG A 29 -9.14 2.60 0.14
CA ARG A 29 -8.78 1.35 0.82
C ARG A 29 -9.41 0.13 0.14
N PRO A 30 -8.95 -0.25 -1.06
CA PRO A 30 -9.47 -1.42 -1.77
C PRO A 30 -9.23 -2.69 -0.94
N PRO A 31 -10.28 -3.50 -0.65
CA PRO A 31 -10.18 -4.64 0.28
C PRO A 31 -9.07 -5.64 -0.05
N GLU A 32 -8.87 -5.95 -1.33
CA GLU A 32 -7.88 -6.94 -1.78
C GLU A 32 -6.42 -6.47 -1.69
N ASN A 33 -6.21 -5.16 -1.50
CA ASN A 33 -4.87 -4.57 -1.42
C ASN A 33 -4.55 -4.07 0.00
N VAL A 34 -5.42 -4.36 0.97
CA VAL A 34 -5.10 -4.23 2.39
C VAL A 34 -4.27 -5.45 2.79
N MET A 35 -2.95 -5.32 2.74
CA MET A 35 -2.03 -6.42 3.04
C MET A 35 -0.77 -5.95 3.74
N SER A 36 -0.16 -6.86 4.49
CA SER A 36 1.13 -6.72 5.15
C SER A 36 2.29 -6.83 4.15
N GLN A 37 3.47 -6.37 4.56
CA GLN A 37 4.69 -6.51 3.77
C GLN A 37 5.01 -7.99 3.48
N MET A 38 4.78 -8.89 4.44
CA MET A 38 5.05 -10.31 4.27
C MET A 38 4.13 -10.97 3.24
N GLU A 39 2.85 -10.59 3.20
CA GLU A 39 1.91 -11.07 2.17
C GLU A 39 2.28 -10.55 0.79
N LEU A 40 2.75 -9.30 0.69
CA LEU A 40 3.26 -8.75 -0.55
C LEU A 40 4.49 -9.52 -1.06
N VAL A 41 5.46 -9.78 -0.19
CA VAL A 41 6.66 -10.58 -0.52
C VAL A 41 6.26 -11.98 -0.96
N LYS A 42 5.31 -12.65 -0.29
CA LYS A 42 4.81 -13.96 -0.71
C LYS A 42 4.17 -13.94 -2.10
N LYS A 43 3.40 -12.89 -2.45
CA LYS A 43 2.88 -12.72 -3.81
C LYS A 43 4.03 -12.57 -4.81
N TRP A 44 5.05 -11.80 -4.48
CA TRP A 44 6.23 -11.63 -5.32
C TRP A 44 7.01 -12.94 -5.51
N GLU A 45 7.29 -13.69 -4.45
CA GLU A 45 7.94 -15.01 -4.49
C GLU A 45 7.17 -16.00 -5.39
N LYS A 46 5.83 -15.98 -5.32
CA LYS A 46 4.97 -16.77 -6.21
C LYS A 46 5.12 -16.36 -7.68
N LEU A 47 5.26 -15.07 -7.98
CA LEU A 47 5.44 -14.56 -9.35
C LEU A 47 6.82 -14.93 -9.92
N ILE A 48 7.88 -14.82 -9.12
CA ILE A 48 9.26 -15.12 -9.55
C ILE A 48 9.63 -16.61 -9.43
N GLY A 49 8.80 -17.42 -8.77
CA GLY A 49 9.03 -18.85 -8.55
C GLY A 49 10.21 -19.17 -7.63
N LYS A 50 10.63 -18.24 -6.76
CA LYS A 50 11.80 -18.37 -5.89
C LYS A 50 11.48 -17.87 -4.49
N GLN A 51 12.04 -18.54 -3.48
CA GLN A 51 12.03 -18.02 -2.12
C GLN A 51 13.17 -17.03 -1.92
N LEU A 52 12.87 -15.92 -1.26
CA LEU A 52 13.80 -14.88 -0.88
C LEU A 52 14.20 -15.05 0.59
N GLU A 53 15.46 -14.75 0.88
CA GLU A 53 15.95 -14.59 2.23
C GLU A 53 15.29 -13.36 2.87
N LYS A 54 14.82 -13.50 4.11
CA LYS A 54 14.06 -12.48 4.84
C LYS A 54 14.85 -12.11 6.08
N ILE A 55 15.27 -10.86 6.17
CA ILE A 55 15.96 -10.31 7.33
C ILE A 55 15.00 -9.32 7.99
N SER A 56 14.73 -9.51 9.27
CA SER A 56 13.93 -8.58 10.07
C SER A 56 14.82 -7.50 10.65
N ILE A 57 14.31 -6.27 10.65
CA ILE A 57 14.95 -5.11 11.31
C ILE A 57 14.05 -4.73 12.48
N SER A 58 14.63 -4.52 13.66
CA SER A 58 13.86 -4.07 14.82
C SER A 58 13.41 -2.61 14.68
N GLU A 59 12.44 -2.19 15.47
CA GLU A 59 12.01 -0.78 15.48
C GLU A 59 13.17 0.13 15.90
N GLU A 60 13.94 -0.26 16.92
CA GLU A 60 15.09 0.48 17.42
C GLU A 60 16.19 0.62 16.37
N GLU A 61 16.52 -0.46 15.67
CA GLU A 61 17.49 -0.45 14.57
C GLU A 61 17.04 0.45 13.42
N PHE A 62 15.75 0.36 13.04
CA PHE A 62 15.18 1.21 12.00
C PHE A 62 15.23 2.68 12.39
N LEU A 63 14.84 3.04 13.62
CA LEU A 63 14.86 4.42 14.11
C LEU A 63 16.28 4.98 14.23
N ALA A 64 17.25 4.17 14.67
CA ALA A 64 18.64 4.58 14.75
C ALA A 64 19.24 4.94 13.37
N SER A 65 18.72 4.34 12.29
CA SER A 65 19.15 4.62 10.91
C SER A 65 18.63 5.95 10.33
N LYS A 66 17.67 6.61 10.98
CA LYS A 66 16.96 7.81 10.47
C LYS A 66 17.57 9.15 10.94
N LYS A 67 18.87 9.18 11.21
CA LYS A 67 19.59 10.42 11.58
C LYS A 67 19.72 11.39 10.41
#